data_AF-A0A2V9J7F9-F1
#
_entry.id   AF-A0A2V9J7F9-F1
#
_cell.length_a   1.000
_cell.length_b   1.000
_cell.length_c   1.000
_cell.angle_alpha   90.00
_cell.angle_beta   90.00
_cell.angle_gamma   90.00
#
_symmetry.space_group_name_H-M   'P 1'
#
loop_
_entity.id
_entity.type
_entity.pdbx_description
1 polymer ?
#
loop_
_entity_poly.entity_id
_entity_poly.type
_entity_poly.pdbx_seq_one_letter_code
_entity_poly.pdbx_strand_id
1 'polypeptide(L)'
;VYSLYRSATEQTHRDIYLLASTDKGRTFTGELLHKWDINACPMSSMAFAEAGNSAFGAWETGGQVYFGKLGGIGESFNPIEAPGSANGRKHPRIAANSGETLLVWTEGTGWRRGGSLAWQVFDKDGKPAQIAGQRAGVPAWSFAATVPDHDGGFIVLY
;
A
#
# COMPACT_ATOMS: atom_id res chain seq x y z
N VAL A 1 2.51 17.43 -2.23
CA VAL A 1 1.38 16.65 -2.79
C VAL A 1 1.99 15.43 -3.47
N TYR A 2 1.44 14.25 -3.21
CA TYR A 2 1.88 12.99 -3.80
C TYR A 2 0.75 12.35 -4.60
N SER A 3 1.11 11.62 -5.65
CA SER A 3 0.22 10.72 -6.38
C SER A 3 0.98 9.45 -6.74
N LEU A 4 0.31 8.31 -6.67
CA LEU A 4 0.83 7.00 -7.05
C LEU A 4 0.01 6.49 -8.21
N TYR A 5 0.68 5.96 -9.22
CA TYR A 5 0.00 5.33 -10.33
C TYR A 5 0.75 4.10 -10.82
N ARG A 6 -0.02 3.20 -11.46
CA ARG A 6 0.51 2.05 -12.16
C ARG A 6 0.69 2.39 -13.63
N SER A 7 1.89 2.21 -14.16
CA SER A 7 2.17 2.40 -15.59
C SER A 7 1.52 1.28 -16.42
N ALA A 8 1.41 1.53 -17.72
CA ALA A 8 1.01 0.55 -18.72
C ALA A 8 1.86 0.74 -19.98
N THR A 9 3.18 0.66 -19.82
CA THR A 9 4.12 0.82 -20.94
C THR A 9 4.36 -0.53 -21.63
N GLU A 10 4.55 -0.49 -22.95
CA GLU A 10 4.90 -1.66 -23.79
C GLU A 10 3.94 -2.86 -23.67
N GLN A 11 2.73 -2.64 -23.17
CA GLN A 11 1.73 -3.66 -22.80
C GLN A 11 2.16 -4.62 -21.67
N THR A 12 3.44 -4.75 -21.37
CA THR A 12 4.01 -5.69 -20.39
C THR A 12 4.44 -5.05 -19.07
N HIS A 13 4.67 -3.74 -19.01
CA HIS A 13 5.12 -3.10 -17.77
C HIS A 13 3.96 -2.55 -16.97
N ARG A 14 3.93 -2.90 -15.68
CA ARG A 14 2.91 -2.50 -14.68
C ARG A 14 3.57 -1.95 -13.42
N ASP A 15 4.54 -1.09 -13.66
CA ASP A 15 5.37 -0.50 -12.62
C ASP A 15 4.58 0.50 -11.79
N ILE A 16 5.05 0.76 -10.57
CA ILE A 16 4.55 1.83 -9.72
C ILE A 16 5.45 3.04 -9.84
N TYR A 17 4.82 4.18 -10.11
CA TYR A 17 5.45 5.48 -10.16
C TYR A 17 4.88 6.40 -9.08
N LEU A 18 5.76 7.18 -8.47
CA LEU A 18 5.43 8.32 -7.63
C LEU A 18 5.50 9.59 -8.46
N LEU A 19 4.47 10.44 -8.32
CA LEU A 19 4.53 11.84 -8.71
C LEU A 19 4.57 12.67 -7.42
N ALA A 20 5.54 13.57 -7.33
CA ALA A 20 5.69 14.48 -6.21
C ALA A 20 5.65 15.93 -6.69
N SER A 21 4.88 16.75 -5.98
CA SER A 21 4.80 18.20 -6.21
C SER A 21 5.07 18.96 -4.92
N THR A 22 5.98 19.92 -5.01
CA THR A 22 6.35 20.88 -3.96
C THR A 22 5.70 22.25 -4.15
N ASP A 23 4.96 22.44 -5.25
CA ASP A 23 4.42 23.73 -5.67
C ASP A 23 2.88 23.77 -5.73
N LYS A 24 2.25 22.95 -4.87
CA LYS A 24 0.79 22.79 -4.74
C LYS A 24 0.11 22.19 -5.99
N GLY A 25 0.80 21.26 -6.65
CA GLY A 25 0.26 20.49 -7.78
C GLY A 25 0.35 21.21 -9.12
N ARG A 26 1.14 22.27 -9.24
CA ARG A 26 1.34 22.97 -10.52
C ARG A 26 2.31 22.21 -11.42
N THR A 27 3.36 21.66 -10.83
CA THR A 27 4.33 20.79 -11.49
C THR A 27 4.58 19.54 -10.68
N PHE A 28 4.97 18.47 -11.36
CA PHE A 28 5.29 17.18 -10.76
C PHE A 28 6.59 16.63 -11.32
N THR A 29 7.38 16.02 -10.45
CA THR A 29 8.51 15.18 -10.85
C THR A 29 8.13 13.73 -10.59
N GLY A 30 8.46 12.86 -11.55
CA GLY A 30 8.14 11.43 -11.50
C GLY A 30 9.33 10.57 -11.08
N GLU A 31 9.07 9.52 -10.32
CA GLU A 31 10.05 8.54 -9.87
C GLU A 31 9.49 7.12 -10.00
N LEU A 32 10.29 6.20 -10.53
CA LEU A 32 9.96 4.78 -10.59
C LEU A 32 10.22 4.14 -9.22
N LEU A 33 9.17 3.66 -8.54
CA LEU A 33 9.29 3.06 -7.21
C LEU A 33 9.45 1.54 -7.24
N HIS A 34 8.70 0.84 -8.10
CA HIS A 34 8.70 -0.62 -8.09
C HIS A 34 8.36 -1.17 -9.47
N LYS A 35 9.30 -1.91 -10.07
CA LYS A 35 9.10 -2.54 -11.38
C LYS A 35 8.18 -3.76 -11.28
N TRP A 36 7.40 -3.98 -12.34
CA TRP A 36 6.64 -5.21 -12.52
C TRP A 36 6.46 -5.54 -14.00
N ASP A 37 7.09 -6.62 -14.45
CA ASP A 37 6.88 -7.18 -15.78
C ASP A 37 5.75 -8.22 -15.75
N ILE A 38 4.61 -7.86 -16.33
CA ILE A 38 3.43 -8.72 -16.50
C ILE A 38 2.54 -8.22 -17.65
N ASN A 39 2.19 -9.14 -18.56
CA ASN A 39 1.14 -8.89 -19.55
C ASN A 39 -0.27 -9.12 -18.96
N ALA A 40 -0.64 -8.30 -17.97
CA ALA A 40 -1.96 -8.34 -17.34
C ALA A 40 -2.36 -6.94 -16.84
N CYS A 41 -3.61 -6.78 -16.40
CA CYS A 41 -4.04 -5.57 -15.68
C CYS A 41 -4.30 -5.92 -14.22
N PRO A 42 -3.33 -5.65 -13.31
CA PRO A 42 -3.55 -5.84 -11.88
C PRO A 42 -4.65 -4.90 -11.38
N MET A 43 -5.86 -5.44 -11.20
CA MET A 43 -7.00 -4.70 -10.64
C MET A 43 -6.83 -4.56 -9.12
N SER A 44 -5.95 -3.67 -8.69
CA SER A 44 -5.68 -3.39 -7.29
C SER A 44 -5.53 -1.90 -7.07
N SER A 45 -5.91 -1.45 -5.88
CA SER A 45 -5.83 -0.05 -5.48
C SER A 45 -4.47 0.29 -4.87
N MET A 46 -4.29 1.57 -4.57
CA MET A 46 -3.19 2.11 -3.78
C MET A 46 -3.77 2.87 -2.59
N ALA A 47 -2.94 3.22 -1.62
CA ALA A 47 -3.33 4.03 -0.47
C ALA A 47 -2.16 4.89 0.01
N PHE A 48 -2.50 5.96 0.74
CA PHE A 48 -1.54 6.82 1.42
C PHE A 48 -1.89 6.93 2.90
N ALA A 49 -0.88 7.21 3.72
CA ALA A 49 -1.04 7.65 5.10
C ALA A 49 -0.06 8.78 5.40
N GLU A 50 -0.43 9.66 6.31
CA GLU A 50 0.44 10.72 6.83
C GLU A 50 0.62 10.54 8.34
N ALA A 51 1.84 10.73 8.82
CA ALA A 51 2.16 10.77 10.24
C ALA A 51 3.27 11.80 10.48
N GLY A 52 2.94 12.86 11.22
CA GLY A 52 3.82 14.03 11.37
C GLY A 52 4.20 14.61 10.01
N ASN A 53 5.50 14.75 9.75
CA ASN A 53 6.03 15.26 8.49
C ASN A 53 6.33 14.14 7.45
N SER A 54 5.90 12.90 7.72
CA SER A 54 6.14 11.76 6.84
C SER A 54 4.87 11.37 6.10
N ALA A 55 5.02 11.06 4.81
CA ALA A 55 3.99 10.41 4.01
C ALA A 55 4.41 8.98 3.69
N PHE A 56 3.44 8.08 3.61
CA PHE A 56 3.65 6.68 3.24
C PHE A 56 2.73 6.34 2.07
N GLY A 57 3.20 5.46 1.19
CA GLY A 57 2.41 4.90 0.10
C GLY A 57 2.32 3.39 0.26
N ALA A 58 1.21 2.80 -0.18
CA ALA A 58 1.03 1.35 -0.24
C ALA A 58 0.43 0.92 -1.58
N TRP A 59 0.94 -0.18 -2.13
CA TRP A 59 0.58 -0.67 -3.47
C TRP A 59 0.78 -2.18 -3.59
N GLU A 60 0.41 -2.72 -4.75
CA GLU A 60 0.63 -4.13 -5.11
C GLU A 60 1.68 -4.24 -6.22
N THR A 61 2.59 -5.20 -6.06
CA THR A 61 3.48 -5.71 -7.11
C THR A 61 3.55 -7.23 -7.01
N GLY A 62 3.43 -7.96 -8.13
CA GLY A 62 3.68 -9.41 -8.15
C GLY A 62 2.72 -10.26 -7.29
N GLY A 63 1.49 -9.80 -7.02
CA GLY A 63 0.58 -10.49 -6.09
C GLY A 63 0.96 -10.37 -4.61
N GLN A 64 1.91 -9.49 -4.29
CA GLN A 64 2.27 -9.06 -2.94
C GLN A 64 1.90 -7.58 -2.74
N VAL A 65 1.65 -7.19 -1.50
CA VAL A 65 1.46 -5.79 -1.12
C VAL A 65 2.70 -5.26 -0.40
N TYR A 66 2.99 -4.00 -0.68
CA TYR A 66 4.14 -3.28 -0.18
C TYR A 66 3.71 -1.94 0.37
N PHE A 67 4.54 -1.38 1.24
CA PHE A 67 4.49 0.03 1.59
C PHE A 67 5.89 0.62 1.67
N GLY A 68 5.96 1.94 1.67
CA GLY A 68 7.22 2.65 1.90
C GLY A 68 6.98 4.08 2.32
N LYS A 69 7.93 4.63 3.08
CA LYS A 69 7.97 6.05 3.37
C LYS A 69 8.33 6.80 2.09
N LEU A 70 7.46 7.71 1.67
CA LEU A 70 7.68 8.54 0.49
C LEU A 70 8.63 9.67 0.84
N GLY A 71 9.75 9.75 0.11
CA GLY A 71 10.87 10.64 0.38
C GLY A 71 11.17 11.60 -0.76
N GLY A 72 12.30 12.30 -0.63
CA GLY A 72 12.84 13.16 -1.68
C GLY A 72 13.32 12.32 -2.87
N ILE A 73 13.12 12.85 -4.07
CA ILE A 73 13.40 12.15 -5.33
C ILE A 73 14.88 11.79 -5.42
N GLY A 74 15.19 10.53 -5.75
CA GLY A 74 16.55 10.05 -5.96
C GLY A 74 17.22 9.43 -4.73
N GLU A 75 16.50 9.25 -3.63
CA GLU A 75 16.95 8.41 -2.52
C GLU A 75 16.74 6.92 -2.86
N SER A 76 17.59 6.04 -2.31
CA SER A 76 17.38 4.59 -2.45
C SER A 76 16.07 4.20 -1.77
N PHE A 77 15.06 3.89 -2.58
CA PHE A 77 13.75 3.48 -2.11
C PHE A 77 13.67 1.95 -2.02
N ASN A 78 13.59 1.43 -0.79
CA ASN A 78 13.38 0.00 -0.54
C ASN A 78 12.00 -0.20 0.08
N PRO A 79 11.02 -0.71 -0.69
CA PRO A 79 9.69 -0.95 -0.16
C PRO A 79 9.69 -2.12 0.82
N ILE A 80 8.89 -2.00 1.87
CA ILE A 80 8.67 -3.03 2.88
C ILE A 80 7.49 -3.88 2.42
N GLU A 81 7.68 -5.20 2.38
CA GLU A 81 6.63 -6.15 2.00
C GLU A 81 5.81 -6.64 3.20
N ALA A 82 4.54 -6.98 2.98
CA ALA A 82 3.78 -7.71 3.98
C ALA A 82 4.42 -9.09 4.23
N PRO A 83 4.57 -9.54 5.49
CA PRO A 83 5.16 -10.84 5.82
C PRO A 83 4.43 -12.02 5.16
N GLY A 84 5.16 -13.11 4.93
CA GLY A 84 4.63 -14.33 4.34
C GLY A 84 4.54 -14.31 2.82
N SER A 85 4.06 -15.41 2.24
CA SER A 85 4.11 -15.64 0.80
C SER A 85 3.15 -14.73 0.02
N ALA A 86 3.60 -14.27 -1.15
CA ALA A 86 2.79 -13.55 -2.13
C ALA A 86 1.73 -14.49 -2.73
N ASN A 87 0.48 -14.40 -2.27
CA ASN A 87 -0.62 -15.27 -2.71
C ASN A 87 -1.81 -14.48 -3.27
N GLY A 88 -1.53 -13.60 -4.23
CA GLY A 88 -2.58 -12.79 -4.87
C GLY A 88 -3.21 -11.76 -3.93
N ARG A 89 -2.39 -11.12 -3.09
CA ARG A 89 -2.78 -10.06 -2.18
C ARG A 89 -3.16 -8.80 -2.97
N LYS A 90 -4.23 -8.11 -2.55
CA LYS A 90 -4.81 -6.98 -3.27
C LYS A 90 -5.31 -5.88 -2.34
N HIS A 91 -5.56 -4.71 -2.91
CA HIS A 91 -6.20 -3.57 -2.28
C HIS A 91 -5.58 -3.15 -0.94
N PRO A 92 -4.27 -2.82 -0.91
CA PRO A 92 -3.61 -2.42 0.31
C PRO A 92 -4.21 -1.12 0.87
N ARG A 93 -4.27 -1.05 2.20
CA ARG A 93 -4.62 0.13 2.97
C ARG A 93 -3.56 0.35 4.03
N ILE A 94 -3.27 1.61 4.31
CA ILE A 94 -2.21 1.98 5.23
C ILE A 94 -2.71 3.06 6.19
N ALA A 95 -2.31 2.94 7.45
CA ALA A 95 -2.42 3.96 8.46
C ALA A 95 -1.09 4.04 9.22
N ALA A 96 -0.73 5.22 9.70
CA ALA A 96 0.48 5.42 10.49
C ALA A 96 0.16 6.30 11.70
N ASN A 97 0.77 5.97 12.84
CA ASN A 97 0.73 6.77 14.06
C ASN A 97 2.16 7.30 14.36
N SER A 98 2.44 7.78 15.57
CA SER A 98 3.75 8.36 15.94
C SER A 98 4.94 7.41 15.90
N GLY A 99 4.73 6.09 15.83
CA GLY A 99 5.82 5.12 15.89
C GLY A 99 5.56 3.79 15.18
N GLU A 100 4.38 3.59 14.62
CA GLU A 100 3.97 2.33 14.00
C GLU A 100 3.23 2.60 12.70
N THR A 101 3.23 1.60 11.83
CA THR A 101 2.48 1.60 10.58
C THR A 101 1.65 0.33 10.49
N LEU A 102 0.36 0.47 10.21
CA LEU A 102 -0.52 -0.64 9.90
C LEU A 102 -0.64 -0.79 8.39
N LEU A 103 -0.33 -1.97 7.87
CA LEU A 103 -0.68 -2.38 6.51
C LEU A 103 -1.82 -3.41 6.57
N VAL A 104 -2.84 -3.19 5.74
CA VAL A 104 -4.00 -4.05 5.60
C VAL A 104 -4.15 -4.43 4.13
N TRP A 105 -4.56 -5.65 3.82
CA TRP A 105 -4.83 -6.10 2.45
C TRP A 105 -5.95 -7.12 2.40
N THR A 106 -6.37 -7.44 1.18
CA THR A 106 -7.35 -8.48 0.89
C THR A 106 -6.69 -9.69 0.24
N GLU A 107 -7.19 -10.88 0.56
CA GLU A 107 -6.77 -12.15 0.00
C GLU A 107 -7.97 -12.90 -0.57
N GLY A 108 -7.81 -13.54 -1.73
CA GLY A 108 -8.89 -14.27 -2.38
C GLY A 108 -10.03 -13.40 -2.91
N THR A 109 -9.77 -12.12 -3.17
CA THR A 109 -10.70 -11.21 -3.85
C THR A 109 -10.83 -11.57 -5.34
N GLY A 110 -11.96 -11.22 -5.94
CA GLY A 110 -12.24 -11.47 -7.36
C GLY A 110 -13.59 -10.92 -7.81
N TRP A 111 -14.02 -11.30 -9.00
CA TRP A 111 -15.32 -10.88 -9.52
C TRP A 111 -16.46 -11.25 -8.55
N ARG A 112 -17.17 -10.24 -8.06
CA ARG A 112 -18.25 -10.38 -7.05
C ARG A 112 -17.82 -11.09 -5.77
N ARG A 113 -16.55 -10.99 -5.38
CA ARG A 113 -15.99 -11.66 -4.21
C ARG A 113 -15.01 -10.73 -3.48
N GLY A 114 -15.28 -10.38 -2.22
CA GLY A 114 -14.37 -9.54 -1.42
C GLY A 114 -13.21 -10.30 -0.78
N GLY A 115 -13.43 -11.57 -0.42
CA GLY A 115 -12.40 -12.43 0.16
C GLY A 115 -12.22 -12.23 1.66
N SER A 116 -10.97 -12.32 2.11
CA SER A 116 -10.57 -12.16 3.51
C SER A 116 -9.70 -10.93 3.67
N LEU A 117 -9.82 -10.27 4.81
CA LEU A 117 -8.95 -9.22 5.28
C LEU A 117 -7.72 -9.82 5.98
N ALA A 118 -6.55 -9.26 5.76
CA ALA A 118 -5.34 -9.55 6.54
C ALA A 118 -4.61 -8.24 6.89
N TRP A 119 -3.88 -8.24 8.01
CA TRP A 119 -3.14 -7.07 8.46
C TRP A 119 -1.87 -7.40 9.23
N GLN A 120 -0.95 -6.45 9.22
CA GLN A 120 0.30 -6.47 9.97
C GLN A 120 0.61 -5.05 10.46
N VAL A 121 0.91 -4.92 11.75
CA VAL A 121 1.53 -3.70 12.31
C VAL A 121 3.05 -3.81 12.20
N PHE A 122 3.70 -2.74 11.81
CA PHE A 122 5.14 -2.59 11.73
C PHE A 122 5.60 -1.53 12.72
N ASP A 123 6.77 -1.77 13.33
CA ASP A 123 7.42 -0.78 14.18
C ASP A 123 8.01 0.38 13.37
N LYS A 124 8.59 1.37 14.08
CA LYS A 124 9.22 2.56 13.49
C LYS A 124 10.36 2.27 12.51
N ASP A 125 10.97 1.08 12.60
CA ASP A 125 12.07 0.66 11.74
C ASP A 125 11.55 -0.19 10.55
N GLY A 126 10.22 -0.32 10.41
CA GLY A 126 9.59 -1.10 9.36
C GLY A 126 9.63 -2.60 9.60
N LYS A 127 9.87 -3.06 10.83
CA LYS A 127 9.89 -4.49 11.16
C LYS A 127 8.51 -4.95 11.63
N PRO A 128 8.07 -6.16 11.24
CA PRO A 128 6.79 -6.70 11.70
C PRO A 128 6.72 -6.82 13.22
N ALA A 129 5.74 -6.17 13.83
CA ALA A 129 5.41 -6.33 15.24
C ALA A 129 4.61 -7.63 15.46
N GLN A 130 4.34 -7.97 16.73
CA GLN A 130 3.53 -9.16 17.07
C GLN A 130 2.02 -8.97 16.79
N ILE A 131 1.60 -7.77 16.41
CA ILE A 131 0.20 -7.43 16.12
C ILE A 131 -0.06 -7.66 14.63
N ALA A 132 -0.68 -8.80 14.33
CA ALA A 132 -1.08 -9.22 12.99
C ALA A 132 -2.36 -10.04 13.06
N GLY A 133 -3.01 -10.26 11.92
CA GLY A 133 -4.15 -11.15 11.88
C GLY A 133 -4.81 -11.25 10.51
N GLN A 134 -5.86 -12.07 10.49
CA GLN A 134 -6.70 -12.30 9.33
C GLN A 134 -8.15 -12.46 9.77
N ARG A 135 -9.08 -12.03 8.92
CA ARG A 135 -10.51 -12.21 9.14
C ARG A 135 -11.25 -12.37 7.82
N ALA A 136 -12.09 -13.40 7.72
CA ALA A 136 -12.94 -13.60 6.56
C ALA A 136 -14.11 -12.60 6.53
N GLY A 137 -14.71 -12.42 5.35
CA GLY A 137 -16.00 -11.74 5.21
C GLY A 137 -15.94 -10.33 4.66
N VAL A 138 -14.93 -9.99 3.86
CA VAL A 138 -14.96 -8.73 3.10
C VAL A 138 -16.14 -8.78 2.12
N PRO A 139 -17.07 -7.79 2.15
CA PRO A 139 -18.20 -7.74 1.23
C PRO A 139 -17.74 -7.75 -0.23
N ALA A 140 -18.56 -8.34 -1.10
CA ALA A 140 -18.30 -8.31 -2.53
C ALA A 140 -18.13 -6.85 -3.01
N TRP A 141 -17.18 -6.62 -3.92
CA TRP A 141 -16.83 -5.31 -4.45
C TRP A 141 -16.35 -4.28 -3.40
N SER A 142 -15.96 -4.75 -2.21
CA SER A 142 -15.40 -3.94 -1.13
C SER A 142 -13.95 -4.31 -0.84
N PHE A 143 -13.31 -3.46 -0.05
CA PHE A 143 -12.00 -3.65 0.58
C PHE A 143 -11.97 -2.80 1.85
N ALA A 144 -10.93 -2.95 2.65
CA ALA A 144 -10.87 -2.24 3.92
C ALA A 144 -10.73 -0.71 3.77
N ALA A 145 -10.99 -0.02 4.86
CA ALA A 145 -10.47 1.30 5.21
C ALA A 145 -9.77 1.20 6.56
N THR A 146 -8.75 2.03 6.78
CA THR A 146 -7.99 2.03 8.04
C THR A 146 -7.57 3.44 8.43
N VAL A 147 -7.57 3.70 9.74
CA VAL A 147 -7.17 4.98 10.34
C VAL A 147 -6.43 4.74 11.66
N PRO A 148 -5.49 5.61 12.07
CA PRO A 148 -4.97 5.60 13.42
C PRO A 148 -6.09 5.95 14.42
N ASP A 149 -6.07 5.32 15.58
CA ASP A 149 -6.96 5.60 16.69
C ASP A 149 -6.34 6.64 17.65
N HIS A 150 -7.17 7.36 18.39
CA HIS A 150 -6.74 8.36 19.37
C HIS A 150 -5.91 7.78 20.52
N ASP A 151 -6.15 6.51 20.87
CA ASP A 151 -5.42 5.77 21.92
C ASP A 151 -4.08 5.19 21.43
N GLY A 152 -3.64 5.55 20.21
CA GLY A 152 -2.41 5.06 19.60
C GLY A 152 -2.58 3.72 18.87
N GLY A 153 -3.76 3.11 18.91
CA GLY A 153 -4.08 1.91 18.12
C GLY A 153 -4.42 2.22 16.66
N PHE A 154 -5.08 1.26 16.01
CA PHE A 154 -5.59 1.41 14.64
C PHE A 154 -7.00 0.83 14.55
N ILE A 155 -7.84 1.46 13.73
CA ILE A 155 -9.19 0.98 13.41
C ILE A 155 -9.19 0.46 11.98
N VAL A 156 -9.72 -0.75 11.78
CA VAL A 156 -9.94 -1.34 10.44
C VAL A 156 -11.42 -1.58 10.23
N LEU A 157 -11.96 -1.02 9.15
CA LEU A 157 -13.35 -1.13 8.71
C LEU A 157 -13.40 -1.90 7.40
N TYR A 158 -14.33 -2.83 7.21
CA TYR A 158 -14.45 -3.60 5.98
C TYR A 158 -15.88 -4.13 5.76
#